data_AF-A0A968S0F3-F1
#
_entry.id   AF-A0A968S0F3-F1
#
_cell.length_a   1.000
_cell.length_b   1.000
_cell.length_c   1.000
_cell.angle_alpha   90.00
_cell.angle_beta   90.00
_cell.angle_gamma   90.00
#
_symmetry.space_group_name_H-M   'P 1'
#
loop_
_entity.id
_entity.type
_entity.pdbx_description
1 polymer ?
#
loop_
_entity_poly.entity_id
_entity_poly.type
_entity_poly.pdbx_seq_one_letter_code
_entity_poly.pdbx_strand_id
1 'polypeptide(L)' 'PIVTYTWILAYEQYDNPNKAEALKAVLRWSLTEGQRLSEELGYVPLPAEVSEQAVATLDRIAG' A
#
# COMPACT_ATOMS: atom_id res chain seq x y z
N PRO A 1 -19.67 -0.46 17.20
CA PRO A 1 -18.39 -0.78 16.56
C PRO A 1 -18.48 -0.60 15.03
N ILE A 2 -18.04 0.57 14.53
CA ILE A 2 -17.97 0.86 13.10
C ILE A 2 -16.49 0.88 12.73
N VAL A 3 -16.09 0.04 11.79
CA VAL A 3 -14.73 -0.02 11.25
C VAL A 3 -14.82 -0.06 9.73
N THR A 4 -13.91 0.63 9.05
CA THR A 4 -13.82 0.67 7.60
C THR A 4 -12.36 0.84 7.19
N TYR A 5 -12.07 0.53 5.93
CA TYR A 5 -10.76 0.77 5.33
C TYR A 5 -10.60 2.22 4.87
N THR A 6 -9.34 2.67 4.87
CA THR A 6 -8.86 3.80 4.08
C THR A 6 -8.26 3.26 2.78
N TRP A 7 -8.48 3.96 1.67
CA TRP A 7 -8.08 3.52 0.34
C TRP A 7 -7.02 4.44 -0.26
N ILE A 8 -6.12 3.87 -1.05
CA ILE A 8 -5.17 4.58 -1.89
C ILE A 8 -5.50 4.26 -3.34
N LEU A 9 -5.65 5.31 -4.16
CA LEU A 9 -5.80 5.19 -5.60
C LEU A 9 -4.50 5.64 -6.27
N ALA A 10 -3.91 4.76 -7.07
CA ALA A 10 -2.69 5.02 -7.82
C ALA A 10 -2.92 4.71 -9.30
N TYR A 11 -2.26 5.45 -10.20
CA TYR A 11 -2.28 5.13 -11.63
C TYR A 11 -1.49 3.85 -11.89
N GLU A 12 -1.93 3.07 -12.88
CA GLU A 12 -1.18 1.91 -13.35
C GLU A 12 0.00 2.31 -14.22
N GLN A 13 -0.07 3.44 -14.92
CA GLN A 13 1.02 3.90 -15.80
C GLN A 13 1.49 5.28 -15.38
N TYR A 14 2.81 5.45 -15.26
CA TYR A 14 3.46 6.74 -15.05
C TYR A 14 4.45 7.02 -16.18
N ASP A 15 4.62 8.29 -16.56
CA ASP A 15 5.59 8.67 -17.59
C ASP A 15 7.04 8.67 -17.08
N ASN A 16 7.23 8.73 -15.76
CA ASN A 16 8.54 8.76 -15.11
C ASN A 16 8.76 7.46 -14.34
N PRO A 17 9.69 6.59 -14.77
CA PRO A 17 9.95 5.30 -14.13
C PRO A 17 10.45 5.47 -12.69
N ASN A 18 11.23 6.51 -12.40
CA ASN A 18 11.70 6.76 -11.03
C ASN A 18 10.54 7.08 -10.09
N LYS A 19 9.48 7.73 -10.59
CA LYS A 19 8.27 8.02 -9.80
C LYS A 19 7.45 6.75 -9.57
N ALA A 20 7.31 5.90 -10.59
CA ALA A 20 6.62 4.62 -10.48
C ALA A 20 7.28 3.72 -9.42
N GLU A 21 8.61 3.58 -9.50
CA GLU A 21 9.38 2.75 -8.57
C GLU A 21 9.36 3.31 -7.14
N ALA A 22 9.52 4.62 -6.96
CA ALA A 22 9.44 5.24 -5.64
C ALA A 22 8.05 5.03 -4.99
N LEU A 23 6.97 5.19 -5.77
CA LEU A 23 5.62 4.95 -5.28
C LEU A 23 5.41 3.47 -4.92
N LYS A 24 5.80 2.54 -5.82
CA LYS A 24 5.75 1.09 -5.56
C LYS A 24 6.49 0.74 -4.27
N ALA A 25 7.69 1.29 -4.06
CA ALA A 25 8.51 1.01 -2.89
C ALA A 25 7.84 1.47 -1.60
N VAL A 26 7.30 2.70 -1.56
CA VAL A 26 6.60 3.24 -0.39
C VAL A 26 5.35 2.41 -0.08
N LEU A 27 4.52 2.12 -1.08
CA LEU A 27 3.30 1.35 -0.87
C LEU A 27 3.60 -0.08 -0.40
N ARG A 28 4.60 -0.74 -0.99
CA ARG A 28 5.04 -2.08 -0.56
C ARG A 28 5.53 -2.08 0.87
N TRP A 29 6.30 -1.07 1.27
CA TRP A 29 6.72 -0.89 2.66
C TRP A 29 5.54 -0.64 3.59
N SER A 30 4.60 0.24 3.24
CA SER A 30 3.41 0.57 4.05
C SER A 30 2.49 -0.64 4.28
N LEU A 31 2.39 -1.54 3.29
CA LEU A 31 1.60 -2.76 3.39
C LEU A 31 2.32 -3.88 4.17
N THR A 32 3.63 -3.75 4.42
CA THR A 32 4.44 -4.75 5.11
C THR A 32 4.97 -4.21 6.43
N GLU A 33 6.24 -3.83 6.52
CA GLU A 33 6.90 -3.36 7.75
C GLU A 33 6.21 -2.12 8.33
N GLY A 34 5.70 -1.24 7.48
CA GLY A 34 4.99 -0.03 7.89
C GLY A 34 3.71 -0.29 8.68
N GLN A 35 3.12 -1.50 8.58
CA GLN A 35 1.94 -1.87 9.38
C GLN A 35 2.20 -1.82 10.89
N ARG A 36 3.46 -1.94 11.32
CA ARG A 36 3.86 -1.81 12.73
C ARG A 36 3.58 -0.43 13.32
N LEU A 37 3.47 0.59 12.48
CA LEU A 37 3.13 1.95 12.89
C LEU A 37 1.62 2.16 13.05
N SER A 38 0.78 1.20 12.65
CA SER A 38 -0.68 1.37 12.63
C SER A 38 -1.22 1.71 14.02
N GLU A 39 -0.77 1.01 15.06
CA GLU A 39 -1.26 1.19 16.42
C GLU A 39 -0.91 2.58 16.98
N GLU A 40 0.32 3.05 16.76
CA GLU A 40 0.74 4.41 17.15
C GLU A 40 -0.07 5.49 16.43
N LEU A 41 -0.47 5.21 15.18
CA LEU A 41 -1.30 6.10 14.37
C LEU A 41 -2.82 5.96 14.64
N GLY A 42 -3.22 5.08 15.58
CA GLY A 42 -4.62 4.85 15.93
C GLY A 42 -5.41 3.98 14.94
N TYR A 43 -4.70 3.27 14.04
CA TYR A 43 -5.25 2.30 13.11
C TYR A 43 -5.04 0.86 13.57
N VAL A 44 -5.85 -0.04 13.02
CA VAL A 44 -5.67 -1.49 13.20
C VAL A 44 -4.87 -2.02 12.01
N PRO A 45 -3.84 -2.87 12.23
CA PRO A 45 -3.13 -3.52 11.14
C PRO A 45 -4.06 -4.31 10.22
N LEU A 46 -3.73 -4.33 8.94
CA LEU A 46 -4.46 -5.10 7.94
C LEU A 46 -4.34 -6.61 8.22
N PRO A 47 -5.40 -7.39 7.99
CA PRO A 47 -5.29 -8.84 7.89
C PRO A 47 -4.27 -9.23 6.81
N ALA A 48 -3.49 -10.30 7.07
CA ALA A 48 -2.43 -10.75 6.17
C ALA A 48 -2.91 -10.95 4.72
N GLU A 49 -4.07 -11.58 4.54
CA GLU A 49 -4.67 -11.82 3.22
C GLU A 49 -4.94 -10.51 2.45
N VAL A 50 -5.39 -9.46 3.14
CA VAL A 50 -5.65 -8.15 2.52
C VAL A 50 -4.35 -7.46 2.13
N SER A 51 -3.33 -7.53 2.98
CA SER A 51 -2.00 -6.99 2.68
C SER A 51 -1.37 -7.71 1.47
N GLU A 52 -1.43 -9.03 1.42
CA GLU A 52 -0.88 -9.84 0.32
C GLU A 52 -1.55 -9.50 -1.02
N GLN A 53 -2.88 -9.38 -1.04
CA GLN A 53 -3.63 -8.97 -2.24
C GLN A 53 -3.26 -7.55 -2.67
N ALA A 54 -3.12 -6.63 -1.72
CA ALA A 54 -2.72 -5.25 -2.01
C ALA A 54 -1.29 -5.18 -2.56
N VAL A 55 -0.35 -5.95 -2.01
CA VAL A 55 1.04 -6.04 -2.51
C VAL A 55 1.06 -6.61 -3.93
N ALA A 56 0.29 -7.66 -4.23
CA ALA A 56 0.19 -8.20 -5.58
C ALA A 56 -0.39 -7.19 -6.58
N THR A 57 -1.32 -6.34 -6.13
CA THR A 57 -1.92 -5.29 -6.97
C THR A 57 -0.88 -4.23 -7.37
N LEU A 58 0.14 -3.98 -6.54
CA LEU A 58 1.20 -3.03 -6.86
C LEU A 58 1.97 -3.42 -8.13
N ASP A 59 2.04 -4.71 -8.47
CA ASP A 59 2.77 -5.16 -9.66
C ASP A 59 2.17 -4.61 -10.97
N ARG A 60 0.92 -4.15 -10.93
CA ARG A 60 0.24 -3.46 -12.05
C ARG A 60 0.77 -2.05 -12.31
N ILE A 61 1.49 -1.43 -11.38
CA ILE A 61 2.09 -0.11 -11.56
C ILE A 61 3.34 -0.23 -12.44
N ALA A 62 3.38 0.43 -13.58
CA ALA A 62 4.48 0.47 -14.52
C ALA A 62 4.91 1.91 -14.83
N GLY A 63 6.15 2.05 -15.29
CA GLY A 63 6.75 3.31 -15.73
C GLY A 63 7.77 3.11 -16.83
#